data_AF-A0A7V3K0R1-F1
#
_entry.id   AF-A0A7V3K0R1-F1
#
_cell.length_a   1.000
_cell.length_b   1.000
_cell.length_c   1.000
_cell.angle_alpha   90.00
_cell.angle_beta   90.00
_cell.angle_gamma   90.00
#
_symmetry.space_group_name_H-M   'P 1'
#
loop_
_entity.id
_entity.type
_entity.pdbx_description
1 polymer ?
#
loop_
_entity_poly.entity_id
_entity_poly.type
_entity_poly.pdbx_seq_one_letter_code
_entity_poly.pdbx_strand_id
1 'polypeptide(L)'
;MDVEEVIGTFLQVALALNKAVGEQKGIEPLLSTATYTYPVSTPSWGWEEIGRNVEEVEAGLDVLPPPRREYVRDLLQAFRMMVREGLGEEIPYAERVATYLQVPGERVPQATVQALEDELRSLLVEAGYPDDLSIAIPQWRDRQTVQGQALMDLARSFLERARQETERRIMPLPPGHQVVLSFPQNYPYRGYSDYARDYQGRVFLNGDIGWEIPSLKHVLCHEAFPGHQTYS
;
A
#
# COMPACT_ATOMS: atom_id res chain seq x y z
N MET A 1 -9.64 24.36 -18.03
CA MET A 1 -10.47 23.26 -17.54
C MET A 1 -11.14 23.67 -16.24
N ASP A 2 -12.37 23.24 -16.02
CA ASP A 2 -12.98 23.29 -14.68
C ASP A 2 -12.60 22.05 -13.85
N VAL A 3 -13.09 21.97 -12.60
CA VAL A 3 -12.75 20.87 -11.69
C VAL A 3 -13.23 19.51 -12.21
N GLU A 4 -14.42 19.45 -12.80
CA GLU A 4 -14.99 18.19 -13.31
C GLU A 4 -14.20 17.69 -14.52
N GLU A 5 -13.81 18.60 -15.40
CA GLU A 5 -13.00 18.31 -16.57
C GLU A 5 -11.61 17.77 -16.19
N VAL A 6 -10.91 18.41 -15.22
CA VAL A 6 -9.59 17.92 -14.75
C VAL A 6 -9.69 16.53 -14.16
N ILE A 7 -10.70 16.28 -13.31
CA ILE A 7 -10.89 14.97 -12.67
C ILE A 7 -11.29 13.92 -13.72
N GLY A 8 -12.17 14.29 -14.65
CA GLY A 8 -12.60 13.43 -15.75
C GLY A 8 -11.41 12.97 -16.60
N THR A 9 -10.59 13.90 -17.07
CA THR A 9 -9.39 13.60 -17.87
C THR A 9 -8.37 12.80 -17.06
N PHE A 10 -8.16 13.12 -15.78
CA PHE A 10 -7.30 12.33 -14.90
C PHE A 10 -7.72 10.86 -14.81
N LEU A 11 -9.03 10.60 -14.62
CA LEU A 11 -9.56 9.23 -14.58
C LEU A 11 -9.42 8.53 -15.93
N GLN A 12 -9.65 9.24 -17.03
CA GLN A 12 -9.46 8.72 -18.38
C GLN A 12 -7.99 8.33 -18.65
N VAL A 13 -7.04 9.16 -18.22
CA VAL A 13 -5.60 8.84 -18.29
C VAL A 13 -5.29 7.57 -17.51
N ALA A 14 -5.76 7.45 -16.28
CA ALA A 14 -5.53 6.25 -15.46
C ALA A 14 -6.12 4.98 -16.10
N LEU A 15 -7.32 5.05 -16.66
CA LEU A 15 -7.95 3.93 -17.36
C LEU A 15 -7.24 3.58 -18.69
N ALA A 16 -6.77 4.58 -19.43
CA ALA A 16 -5.98 4.37 -20.64
C ALA A 16 -4.64 3.70 -20.32
N LEU A 17 -3.97 4.12 -19.24
CA LEU A 17 -2.76 3.48 -18.73
C LEU A 17 -3.01 2.03 -18.30
N ASN A 18 -4.10 1.76 -17.57
CA ASN A 18 -4.49 0.38 -17.24
C ASN A 18 -4.59 -0.51 -18.47
N LYS A 19 -5.29 -0.04 -19.50
CA LYS A 19 -5.45 -0.79 -20.74
C LYS A 19 -4.10 -1.01 -21.44
N ALA A 20 -3.32 0.05 -21.63
CA ALA A 20 -2.05 -0.01 -22.34
C ALA A 20 -1.01 -0.91 -21.62
N VAL A 21 -0.91 -0.80 -20.28
CA VAL A 21 -0.07 -1.69 -19.47
C VAL A 21 -0.62 -3.12 -19.46
N GLY A 22 -1.94 -3.28 -19.35
CA GLY A 22 -2.61 -4.58 -19.37
C GLY A 22 -2.36 -5.35 -20.66
N GLU A 23 -2.41 -4.69 -21.81
CA GLU A 23 -2.08 -5.28 -23.11
C GLU A 23 -0.62 -5.75 -23.22
N GLN A 24 0.32 -5.07 -22.54
CA GLN A 24 1.74 -5.42 -22.55
C GLN A 24 2.13 -6.47 -21.48
N LYS A 25 1.55 -6.38 -20.28
CA LYS A 25 2.02 -7.07 -19.07
C LYS A 25 0.96 -7.94 -18.39
N GLY A 26 -0.30 -7.85 -18.82
CA GLY A 26 -1.42 -8.60 -18.23
C GLY A 26 -1.87 -8.08 -16.86
N ILE A 27 -1.52 -6.85 -16.49
CA ILE A 27 -1.88 -6.23 -15.20
C ILE A 27 -2.53 -4.85 -15.39
N GLU A 28 -3.49 -4.51 -14.53
CA GLU A 28 -4.13 -3.19 -14.44
C GLU A 28 -3.66 -2.48 -13.15
N PRO A 29 -2.63 -1.62 -13.20
CA PRO A 29 -1.93 -1.18 -12.00
C PRO A 29 -2.56 -0.01 -11.25
N LEU A 30 -3.52 0.71 -11.83
CA LEU A 30 -4.01 1.98 -11.27
C LEU A 30 -5.41 1.88 -10.66
N LEU A 31 -6.41 1.61 -11.50
CA LEU A 31 -7.81 1.59 -11.09
C LEU A 31 -8.39 0.19 -11.26
N SER A 32 -8.94 -0.41 -10.20
CA SER A 32 -9.63 -1.70 -10.35
C SER A 32 -10.93 -1.49 -11.12
N THR A 33 -11.02 -2.05 -12.33
CA THR A 33 -12.23 -2.08 -13.15
C THR A 33 -13.07 -3.35 -12.94
N ALA A 34 -12.47 -4.38 -12.33
CA ALA A 34 -13.17 -5.60 -11.94
C ALA A 34 -14.12 -5.39 -10.75
N THR A 35 -13.82 -4.41 -9.90
CA THR A 35 -14.59 -4.13 -8.67
C THR A 35 -15.44 -2.87 -8.77
N TYR A 36 -14.94 -1.84 -9.46
CA TYR A 36 -15.56 -0.52 -9.49
C TYR A 36 -15.93 -0.09 -10.90
N THR A 37 -17.03 0.65 -11.01
CA THR A 37 -17.41 1.36 -12.24
C THR A 37 -17.11 2.84 -12.08
N TYR A 38 -16.45 3.42 -13.07
CA TYR A 38 -16.09 4.84 -13.07
C TYR A 38 -17.04 5.62 -13.99
N PRO A 39 -17.37 6.89 -13.67
CA PRO A 39 -18.32 7.70 -14.45
C PRO A 39 -17.70 8.28 -15.74
N VAL A 40 -16.66 7.64 -16.28
CA VAL A 40 -15.97 8.03 -17.52
C VAL A 40 -15.74 6.80 -18.39
N SER A 41 -15.74 6.99 -19.72
CA SER A 41 -15.37 5.92 -20.65
C SER A 41 -13.86 5.72 -20.69
N THR A 42 -13.40 4.48 -20.75
CA THR A 42 -11.99 4.15 -21.02
C THR A 42 -11.62 4.55 -22.45
N PRO A 43 -10.68 5.49 -22.64
CA PRO A 43 -10.22 5.86 -23.97
C PRO A 43 -9.40 4.77 -24.64
N SER A 44 -9.25 4.84 -25.97
CA SER A 44 -8.35 3.97 -26.75
C SER A 44 -7.15 4.75 -27.26
N TRP A 45 -6.48 5.47 -26.36
CA TRP A 45 -5.32 6.30 -26.65
C TRP A 45 -4.04 5.47 -26.79
N GLY A 46 -3.17 5.87 -27.71
CA GLY A 46 -1.78 5.38 -27.74
C GLY A 46 -0.92 6.08 -26.70
N TRP A 47 0.28 5.55 -26.42
CA TRP A 47 1.19 6.08 -25.38
C TRP A 47 1.48 7.58 -25.50
N GLU A 48 1.70 8.09 -26.72
CA GLU A 48 1.94 9.52 -26.96
C GLU A 48 0.71 10.39 -26.61
N GLU A 49 -0.49 9.89 -26.88
CA GLU A 49 -1.73 10.58 -26.56
C GLU A 49 -2.03 10.55 -25.07
N ILE A 50 -1.73 9.44 -24.40
CA ILE A 50 -1.75 9.38 -22.93
C ILE A 50 -0.79 10.42 -22.34
N GLY A 51 0.43 10.54 -22.88
CA GLY A 51 1.40 11.55 -22.46
C GLY A 51 0.89 12.99 -22.59
N ARG A 52 0.26 13.34 -23.72
CA ARG A 52 -0.37 14.66 -23.91
C ARG A 52 -1.48 14.93 -22.90
N ASN A 53 -2.34 13.95 -22.62
CA ASN A 53 -3.41 14.10 -21.64
C ASN A 53 -2.86 14.22 -20.21
N VAL A 54 -1.73 13.58 -19.89
CA VAL A 54 -1.02 13.79 -18.61
C VAL A 54 -0.55 15.25 -18.46
N GLU A 55 -0.01 15.84 -19.52
CA GLU A 55 0.39 17.26 -19.55
C GLU A 55 -0.81 18.21 -19.43
N GLU A 56 -1.92 17.89 -20.11
CA GLU A 56 -3.16 18.65 -20.05
C GLU A 56 -3.73 18.67 -18.62
N VAL A 57 -3.81 17.50 -17.97
CA VAL A 57 -4.25 17.41 -16.56
C VAL A 57 -3.35 18.26 -15.66
N GLU A 58 -2.02 18.22 -15.84
CA GLU A 58 -1.10 19.01 -15.03
C GLU A 58 -1.31 20.52 -15.21
N ALA A 59 -1.52 20.98 -16.44
CA ALA A 59 -1.75 22.39 -16.74
C ALA A 59 -3.05 22.92 -16.09
N GLY A 60 -4.02 22.04 -15.83
CA GLY A 60 -5.29 22.41 -15.19
C GLY A 60 -5.34 22.28 -13.67
N LEU A 61 -4.30 21.79 -12.99
CA LEU A 61 -4.39 21.47 -11.55
C LEU A 61 -4.68 22.68 -10.65
N ASP A 62 -4.50 23.91 -11.15
CA ASP A 62 -4.71 25.13 -10.37
C ASP A 62 -6.16 25.36 -9.92
N VAL A 63 -7.12 24.69 -10.57
CA VAL A 63 -8.53 24.71 -10.15
C VAL A 63 -8.81 23.80 -8.95
N LEU A 64 -7.89 22.89 -8.62
CA LEU A 64 -8.01 22.01 -7.46
C LEU A 64 -7.53 22.69 -6.17
N PRO A 65 -8.16 22.37 -5.02
CA PRO A 65 -7.65 22.79 -3.70
C PRO A 65 -6.20 22.35 -3.48
N PRO A 66 -5.37 23.09 -2.73
CA PRO A 66 -3.93 22.82 -2.63
C PRO A 66 -3.55 21.37 -2.26
N PRO A 67 -4.18 20.72 -1.25
CA PRO A 67 -3.83 19.33 -0.92
C PRO A 67 -4.15 18.33 -2.04
N ARG A 68 -5.24 18.57 -2.80
CA ARG A 68 -5.62 17.73 -3.94
C ARG A 68 -4.71 17.95 -5.13
N ARG A 69 -4.31 19.21 -5.36
CA ARG A 69 -3.38 19.60 -6.42
C ARG A 69 -2.02 18.92 -6.25
N GLU A 70 -1.46 18.94 -5.04
CA GLU A 70 -0.19 18.29 -4.73
C GLU A 70 -0.29 16.78 -4.93
N TYR A 71 -1.30 16.15 -4.34
CA TYR A 71 -1.54 14.71 -4.50
C TYR A 71 -1.65 14.27 -5.97
N VAL A 72 -2.46 14.97 -6.78
CA VAL A 72 -2.62 14.63 -8.19
C VAL A 72 -1.33 14.88 -8.97
N ARG A 73 -0.61 15.97 -8.69
CA ARG A 73 0.68 16.25 -9.33
C ARG A 73 1.67 15.11 -9.11
N ASP A 74 1.73 14.58 -7.90
CA ASP A 74 2.62 13.47 -7.55
C ASP A 74 2.24 12.18 -8.29
N LEU A 75 0.94 11.89 -8.43
CA LEU A 75 0.47 10.77 -9.26
C LEU A 75 0.81 10.95 -10.75
N LEU A 76 0.70 12.17 -11.27
CA LEU A 76 1.05 12.45 -12.67
C LEU A 76 2.54 12.19 -12.96
N GLN A 77 3.44 12.35 -11.97
CA GLN A 77 4.84 11.97 -12.14
C GLN A 77 4.99 10.46 -12.42
N ALA A 78 4.27 9.62 -11.67
CA ALA A 78 4.21 8.18 -11.93
C ALA A 78 3.59 7.88 -13.30
N PHE A 79 2.55 8.61 -13.72
CA PHE A 79 1.93 8.41 -15.03
C PHE A 79 2.89 8.75 -16.18
N ARG A 80 3.68 9.83 -16.05
CA ARG A 80 4.74 10.16 -17.02
C ARG A 80 5.79 9.06 -17.11
N MET A 81 6.20 8.52 -15.96
CA MET A 81 7.13 7.39 -15.91
C MET A 81 6.56 6.17 -16.67
N MET A 82 5.28 5.84 -16.47
CA MET A 82 4.62 4.75 -17.19
C MET A 82 4.55 5.02 -18.71
N VAL A 83 4.28 6.25 -19.13
CA VAL A 83 4.27 6.64 -20.55
C VAL A 83 5.66 6.47 -21.17
N ARG A 84 6.72 6.93 -20.49
CA ARG A 84 8.11 6.77 -20.95
C ARG A 84 8.48 5.29 -21.08
N GLU A 85 8.17 4.46 -20.08
CA GLU A 85 8.38 3.01 -20.15
C GLU A 85 7.57 2.39 -21.32
N GLY A 86 6.31 2.80 -21.50
CA GLY A 86 5.44 2.32 -22.56
C GLY A 86 5.90 2.68 -23.97
N LEU A 87 6.58 3.83 -24.12
CA LEU A 87 7.26 4.26 -25.35
C LEU A 87 8.60 3.53 -25.59
N GLY A 88 9.03 2.67 -24.67
CA GLY A 88 10.25 1.87 -24.79
C GLY A 88 11.51 2.56 -24.32
N GLU A 89 11.41 3.63 -23.51
CA GLU A 89 12.58 4.29 -22.93
C GLU A 89 13.29 3.37 -21.92
N GLU A 90 14.63 3.30 -21.99
CA GLU A 90 15.44 2.57 -21.02
C GLU A 90 15.70 3.41 -19.77
N ILE A 91 14.84 3.27 -18.77
CA ILE A 91 14.89 4.11 -17.56
C ILE A 91 15.70 3.44 -16.43
N PRO A 92 16.71 4.13 -15.86
CA PRO A 92 17.48 3.62 -14.72
C PRO A 92 16.59 3.20 -13.54
N TYR A 93 16.95 2.10 -12.88
CA TYR A 93 16.19 1.59 -11.72
C TYR A 93 16.05 2.63 -10.60
N ALA A 94 17.12 3.38 -10.31
CA ALA A 94 17.10 4.42 -9.28
C ALA A 94 16.08 5.52 -9.57
N GLU A 95 15.94 5.90 -10.85
CA GLU A 95 14.97 6.91 -11.27
C GLU A 95 13.52 6.39 -11.16
N ARG A 96 13.30 5.11 -11.52
CA ARG A 96 12.00 4.44 -11.32
C ARG A 96 11.61 4.39 -9.85
N VAL A 97 12.55 4.03 -8.96
CA VAL A 97 12.32 4.04 -7.51
C VAL A 97 11.99 5.45 -7.03
N ALA A 98 12.78 6.45 -7.43
CA ALA A 98 12.55 7.83 -7.02
C ALA A 98 11.20 8.38 -7.47
N THR A 99 10.75 8.00 -8.66
CA THR A 99 9.50 8.52 -9.22
C THR A 99 8.28 7.77 -8.71
N TYR A 100 8.30 6.44 -8.72
CA TYR A 100 7.14 5.65 -8.30
C TYR A 100 6.93 5.62 -6.79
N LEU A 101 8.03 5.53 -6.03
CA LEU A 101 7.96 5.40 -4.57
C LEU A 101 8.19 6.73 -3.84
N GLN A 102 8.64 7.77 -4.53
CA GLN A 102 8.95 9.08 -3.95
C GLN A 102 9.95 9.00 -2.78
N VAL A 103 10.90 8.09 -2.88
CA VAL A 103 12.02 7.91 -1.95
C VAL A 103 13.34 7.94 -2.71
N PRO A 104 14.48 8.28 -2.08
CA PRO A 104 15.77 8.25 -2.76
C PRO A 104 16.01 6.91 -3.47
N GLY A 105 16.39 6.97 -4.75
CA GLY A 105 16.75 5.79 -5.56
C GLY A 105 18.11 5.19 -5.21
N GLU A 106 18.73 5.65 -4.14
CA GLU A 106 20.05 5.24 -3.68
C GLU A 106 19.96 3.90 -2.94
N ARG A 107 21.01 3.08 -3.11
CA ARG A 107 21.10 1.83 -2.36
C ARG A 107 21.48 2.12 -0.91
N VAL A 108 20.85 1.40 0.01
CA VAL A 108 21.24 1.41 1.41
C VAL A 108 22.71 0.96 1.54
N PRO A 109 23.58 1.74 2.21
CA PRO A 109 24.98 1.36 2.40
C PRO A 109 25.10 0.03 3.15
N GLN A 110 26.05 -0.81 2.72
CA GLN A 110 26.28 -2.11 3.38
C GLN A 110 26.62 -1.96 4.87
N ALA A 111 27.33 -0.89 5.25
CA ALA A 111 27.66 -0.60 6.65
C ALA A 111 26.40 -0.36 7.51
N THR A 112 25.34 0.22 6.94
CA THR A 112 24.06 0.40 7.63
C THR A 112 23.38 -0.95 7.88
N VAL A 113 23.41 -1.85 6.90
CA VAL A 113 22.86 -3.21 7.05
C VAL A 113 23.63 -3.98 8.13
N GLN A 114 24.96 -3.94 8.10
CA GLN A 114 25.81 -4.59 9.10
C GLN A 114 25.56 -4.06 10.51
N ALA A 115 25.43 -2.74 10.68
CA ALA A 115 25.11 -2.15 11.98
C ALA A 115 23.77 -2.63 12.54
N LEU A 116 22.74 -2.77 11.68
CA LEU A 116 21.44 -3.32 12.09
C LEU A 116 21.51 -4.82 12.42
N GLU A 117 22.33 -5.60 11.71
CA GLU A 117 22.58 -7.00 12.04
C GLU A 117 23.26 -7.15 13.40
N ASP A 118 24.25 -6.31 13.70
CA ASP A 118 24.97 -6.31 14.98
C ASP A 118 24.06 -5.88 16.14
N GLU A 119 23.21 -4.88 15.93
CA GLU A 119 22.20 -4.44 16.90
C GLU A 119 21.19 -5.56 17.17
N LEU A 120 20.64 -6.18 16.14
CA LEU A 120 19.70 -7.29 16.27
C LEU A 120 20.33 -8.49 17.01
N ARG A 121 21.58 -8.84 16.67
CA ARG A 121 22.35 -9.89 17.34
C ARG A 121 22.48 -9.59 18.83
N SER A 122 22.89 -8.38 19.19
CA SER A 122 23.07 -7.94 20.58
C SER A 122 21.76 -8.06 21.37
N LEU A 123 20.65 -7.55 20.81
CA LEU A 123 19.32 -7.63 21.43
C LEU A 123 18.83 -9.08 21.64
N LEU A 124 19.10 -9.97 20.68
CA LEU A 124 18.74 -11.39 20.79
C LEU A 124 19.57 -12.10 21.86
N VAL A 125 20.87 -11.82 21.94
CA VAL A 125 21.74 -12.36 23.00
C VAL A 125 21.29 -11.87 24.39
N GLU A 126 20.98 -10.58 24.54
CA GLU A 126 20.43 -10.01 25.78
C GLU A 126 19.09 -10.67 26.17
N ALA A 127 18.26 -11.01 25.19
CA ALA A 127 17.02 -11.75 25.40
C ALA A 127 17.21 -13.26 25.63
N GLY A 128 18.46 -13.75 25.70
CA GLY A 128 18.82 -15.13 26.01
C GLY A 128 18.79 -16.09 24.83
N TYR A 129 18.89 -15.59 23.60
CA TYR A 129 19.05 -16.41 22.39
C TYR A 129 20.55 -16.57 22.02
N PRO A 130 20.91 -17.56 21.19
CA PRO A 130 22.29 -17.77 20.75
C PRO A 130 22.87 -16.58 19.96
N ASP A 131 24.20 -16.43 20.02
CA ASP A 131 24.96 -15.46 19.20
C ASP A 131 25.15 -15.96 17.75
N ASP A 132 24.05 -16.35 17.12
CA ASP A 132 23.98 -16.74 15.72
C ASP A 132 22.59 -16.42 15.21
N LEU A 133 22.46 -15.38 14.38
CA LEU A 133 21.18 -14.93 13.85
C LEU A 133 20.42 -16.03 13.09
N SER A 134 21.13 -16.96 12.43
CA SER A 134 20.50 -18.06 11.68
C SER A 134 19.79 -19.06 12.61
N ILE A 135 20.20 -19.12 13.87
CA ILE A 135 19.61 -19.98 14.92
C ILE A 135 18.64 -19.17 15.79
N ALA A 136 19.04 -17.97 16.21
CA ALA A 136 18.29 -17.12 17.13
C ALA A 136 16.98 -16.63 16.53
N ILE A 137 16.96 -16.22 15.25
CA ILE A 137 15.74 -15.69 14.61
C ILE A 137 14.63 -16.75 14.55
N PRO A 138 14.83 -17.97 14.03
CA PRO A 138 13.80 -19.01 14.04
C PRO A 138 13.29 -19.31 15.45
N GLN A 139 14.19 -19.48 16.43
CA GLN A 139 13.81 -19.73 17.82
C GLN A 139 12.99 -18.59 18.43
N TRP A 140 13.34 -17.34 18.12
CA TRP A 140 12.57 -16.18 18.54
C TRP A 140 11.19 -16.18 17.90
N ARG A 141 11.10 -16.39 16.58
CA ARG A 141 9.82 -16.45 15.85
C ARG A 141 8.91 -17.53 16.40
N ASP A 142 9.43 -18.73 16.65
CA ASP A 142 8.67 -19.85 17.22
C ASP A 142 8.10 -19.49 18.59
N ARG A 143 8.90 -18.86 19.47
CA ARG A 143 8.44 -18.41 20.79
C ARG A 143 7.40 -17.28 20.73
N GLN A 144 7.41 -16.48 19.66
CA GLN A 144 6.45 -15.40 19.44
C GLN A 144 5.20 -15.87 18.67
N THR A 145 5.13 -17.13 18.25
CA THR A 145 4.09 -17.59 17.32
C THR A 145 2.77 -17.88 18.04
N VAL A 146 1.69 -17.28 17.55
CA VAL A 146 0.30 -17.57 17.92
C VAL A 146 -0.48 -18.10 16.73
N GLN A 147 -1.47 -18.95 16.99
CA GLN A 147 -2.32 -19.57 15.98
C GLN A 147 -3.69 -19.94 16.56
N GLY A 148 -4.64 -20.31 15.70
CA GLY A 148 -5.98 -20.74 16.10
C GLY A 148 -6.70 -19.69 16.96
N GLN A 149 -7.32 -20.12 18.06
CA GLN A 149 -8.10 -19.22 18.92
C GLN A 149 -7.24 -18.09 19.54
N ALA A 150 -5.99 -18.38 19.94
CA ALA A 150 -5.11 -17.39 20.54
C ALA A 150 -4.78 -16.23 19.57
N LEU A 151 -4.59 -16.56 18.28
CA LEU A 151 -4.46 -15.57 17.22
C LEU A 151 -5.71 -14.69 17.13
N MET A 152 -6.89 -15.29 17.09
CA MET A 152 -8.16 -14.56 16.94
C MET A 152 -8.41 -13.60 18.11
N ASP A 153 -8.15 -14.06 19.34
CA ASP A 153 -8.32 -13.24 20.54
C ASP A 153 -7.33 -12.07 20.56
N LEU A 154 -6.06 -12.34 20.23
CA LEU A 154 -5.03 -11.31 20.21
C LEU A 154 -5.27 -10.27 19.10
N ALA A 155 -5.66 -10.71 17.91
CA ALA A 155 -5.97 -9.82 16.80
C ALA A 155 -7.16 -8.89 17.11
N ARG A 156 -8.21 -9.40 17.79
CA ARG A 156 -9.32 -8.56 18.26
C ARG A 156 -8.86 -7.50 19.27
N SER A 157 -8.02 -7.90 20.22
CA SER A 157 -7.44 -6.98 21.21
C SER A 157 -6.58 -5.89 20.56
N PHE A 158 -5.73 -6.27 19.60
CA PHE A 158 -4.93 -5.33 18.83
C PHE A 158 -5.79 -4.40 17.98
N LEU A 159 -6.88 -4.87 17.38
CA LEU A 159 -7.75 -4.04 16.54
C LEU A 159 -8.37 -2.92 17.37
N GLU A 160 -8.93 -3.28 18.52
CA GLU A 160 -9.51 -2.32 19.45
C GLU A 160 -8.47 -1.30 19.93
N ARG A 161 -7.28 -1.78 20.31
CA ARG A 161 -6.20 -0.90 20.75
C ARG A 161 -5.71 0.03 19.64
N ALA A 162 -5.60 -0.48 18.41
CA ALA A 162 -5.17 0.28 17.26
C ALA A 162 -6.17 1.38 16.89
N ARG A 163 -7.47 1.07 16.95
CA ARG A 163 -8.56 2.04 16.79
C ARG A 163 -8.43 3.18 17.81
N GLN A 164 -8.33 2.84 19.10
CA GLN A 164 -8.20 3.83 20.18
C GLN A 164 -6.97 4.71 20.03
N GLU A 165 -5.80 4.13 19.72
CA GLU A 165 -4.56 4.91 19.58
C GLU A 165 -4.56 5.75 18.30
N THR A 166 -5.28 5.33 17.26
CA THR A 166 -5.51 6.14 16.05
C THR A 166 -6.33 7.38 16.38
N GLU A 167 -7.48 7.20 17.05
CA GLU A 167 -8.34 8.31 17.51
C GLU A 167 -7.58 9.28 18.42
N ARG A 168 -6.72 8.73 19.29
CA ARG A 168 -5.97 9.53 20.28
C ARG A 168 -4.78 10.29 19.70
N ARG A 169 -4.05 9.72 18.74
CA ARG A 169 -2.74 10.25 18.29
C ARG A 169 -2.72 10.77 16.87
N ILE A 170 -3.63 10.30 16.01
CA ILE A 170 -3.53 10.50 14.57
C ILE A 170 -4.70 11.35 14.07
N MET A 171 -5.92 10.82 14.15
CA MET A 171 -7.11 11.54 13.66
C MET A 171 -8.40 10.95 14.25
N PRO A 172 -9.47 11.76 14.40
CA PRO A 172 -10.78 11.24 14.78
C PRO A 172 -11.30 10.27 13.71
N LEU A 173 -11.87 9.16 14.14
CA LEU A 173 -12.54 8.22 13.23
C LEU A 173 -14.01 8.61 13.06
N PRO A 174 -14.60 8.43 11.86
CA PRO A 174 -16.01 8.67 11.62
C PRO A 174 -16.91 7.87 12.59
N PRO A 175 -18.04 8.43 13.04
CA PRO A 175 -19.01 7.71 13.85
C PRO A 175 -19.48 6.43 13.14
N GLY A 176 -19.48 5.32 13.86
CA GLY A 176 -19.91 4.03 13.31
C GLY A 176 -18.88 3.29 12.45
N HIS A 177 -17.64 3.80 12.34
CA HIS A 177 -16.58 3.08 11.65
C HIS A 177 -16.29 1.73 12.31
N GLN A 178 -16.63 0.65 11.60
CA GLN A 178 -16.52 -0.72 12.08
C GLN A 178 -15.68 -1.57 11.15
N VAL A 179 -14.77 -2.33 11.74
CA VAL A 179 -13.93 -3.31 11.04
C VAL A 179 -14.19 -4.69 11.65
N VAL A 180 -14.52 -5.66 10.81
CA VAL A 180 -14.71 -7.07 11.22
C VAL A 180 -13.49 -7.89 10.81
N LEU A 181 -12.97 -8.70 11.74
CA LEU A 181 -11.88 -9.63 11.43
C LEU A 181 -12.41 -10.95 10.86
N SER A 182 -11.77 -11.43 9.81
CA SER A 182 -12.01 -12.74 9.19
C SER A 182 -10.72 -13.55 9.14
N PHE A 183 -10.82 -14.86 9.37
CA PHE A 183 -9.67 -15.77 9.43
C PHE A 183 -9.82 -16.92 8.43
N PRO A 184 -9.81 -16.64 7.11
CA PRO A 184 -10.00 -17.66 6.09
C PRO A 184 -8.88 -18.70 6.11
N GLN A 185 -9.24 -19.93 5.73
CA GLN A 185 -8.30 -21.00 5.39
C GLN A 185 -8.07 -21.02 3.87
N ASN A 186 -6.97 -21.62 3.43
CA ASN A 186 -6.48 -21.63 2.06
C ASN A 186 -6.44 -20.23 1.42
N TYR A 187 -5.91 -19.26 2.16
CA TYR A 187 -5.89 -17.86 1.73
C TYR A 187 -4.51 -17.46 1.18
N PRO A 188 -4.42 -16.81 0.00
CA PRO A 188 -3.13 -16.57 -0.66
C PRO A 188 -2.32 -15.41 -0.05
N TYR A 189 -2.94 -14.56 0.77
CA TYR A 189 -2.31 -13.41 1.41
C TYR A 189 -2.11 -13.65 2.90
N ARG A 190 -1.18 -12.92 3.54
CA ARG A 190 -1.07 -12.90 5.01
C ARG A 190 -2.16 -12.00 5.61
N GLY A 191 -2.25 -10.76 5.15
CA GLY A 191 -3.29 -9.80 5.49
C GLY A 191 -3.96 -9.26 4.23
N TYR A 192 -5.21 -8.85 4.34
CA TYR A 192 -5.91 -8.10 3.28
C TYR A 192 -7.01 -7.24 3.87
N SER A 193 -7.12 -6.01 3.40
CA SER A 193 -8.16 -5.06 3.78
C SER A 193 -9.20 -4.93 2.67
N ASP A 194 -10.46 -5.16 3.02
CA ASP A 194 -11.62 -4.98 2.16
C ASP A 194 -12.49 -3.88 2.78
N TYR A 195 -12.49 -2.71 2.17
CA TYR A 195 -13.37 -1.62 2.55
C TYR A 195 -14.61 -1.66 1.66
N ALA A 196 -15.79 -1.80 2.25
CA ALA A 196 -17.02 -1.85 1.48
C ALA A 196 -17.50 -0.43 1.14
N ARG A 197 -18.13 0.23 2.11
CA ARG A 197 -18.58 1.64 2.08
C ARG A 197 -19.14 2.02 3.44
N ASP A 198 -19.54 3.28 3.61
CA ASP A 198 -20.27 3.75 4.80
C ASP A 198 -19.53 3.42 6.11
N TYR A 199 -18.18 3.49 6.07
CA TYR A 199 -17.28 3.17 7.17
C TYR A 199 -17.39 1.72 7.67
N GLN A 200 -17.81 0.80 6.80
CA GLN A 200 -17.86 -0.63 7.07
C GLN A 200 -16.75 -1.35 6.30
N GLY A 201 -15.91 -2.08 7.03
CA GLY A 201 -14.83 -2.84 6.45
C GLY A 201 -14.59 -4.19 7.07
N ARG A 202 -13.76 -4.98 6.39
CA ARG A 202 -13.35 -6.30 6.79
C ARG A 202 -11.85 -6.45 6.59
N VAL A 203 -11.18 -7.00 7.60
CA VAL A 203 -9.77 -7.37 7.50
C VAL A 203 -9.66 -8.88 7.57
N PHE A 204 -9.00 -9.45 6.56
CA PHE A 204 -8.69 -10.86 6.47
C PHE A 204 -7.29 -11.10 6.98
N LEU A 205 -7.14 -12.04 7.91
CA LEU A 205 -5.86 -12.53 8.39
C LEU A 205 -5.78 -14.02 8.10
N ASN A 206 -4.72 -14.47 7.46
CA ASN A 206 -4.56 -15.88 7.11
C ASN A 206 -4.63 -16.77 8.35
N GLY A 207 -5.61 -17.67 8.38
CA GLY A 207 -5.84 -18.58 9.50
C GLY A 207 -5.03 -19.89 9.41
N ASP A 208 -4.35 -20.15 8.30
CA ASP A 208 -3.57 -21.39 8.08
C ASP A 208 -2.16 -21.30 8.67
N ILE A 209 -1.68 -20.10 8.98
CA ILE A 209 -0.28 -19.86 9.35
C ILE A 209 -0.13 -19.48 10.83
N GLY A 210 1.05 -19.80 11.37
CA GLY A 210 1.52 -19.20 12.61
C GLY A 210 1.86 -17.72 12.41
N TRP A 211 1.50 -16.90 13.38
CA TRP A 211 1.78 -15.47 13.39
C TRP A 211 2.71 -15.10 14.54
N GLU A 212 3.85 -14.49 14.23
CA GLU A 212 4.63 -13.85 15.28
C GLU A 212 3.86 -12.63 15.81
N ILE A 213 3.72 -12.50 17.12
CA ILE A 213 2.96 -11.40 17.76
C ILE A 213 3.35 -10.01 17.20
N PRO A 214 4.64 -9.66 17.00
CA PRO A 214 5.01 -8.37 16.42
C PRO A 214 4.56 -8.21 14.96
N SER A 215 4.67 -9.27 14.15
CA SER A 215 4.23 -9.29 12.75
C SER A 215 2.71 -9.13 12.67
N LEU A 216 1.96 -9.82 13.53
CA LEU A 216 0.51 -9.70 13.62
C LEU A 216 0.09 -8.27 13.93
N LYS A 217 0.73 -7.64 14.92
CA LYS A 217 0.47 -6.24 15.25
C LYS A 217 0.71 -5.33 14.03
N HIS A 218 1.85 -5.50 13.35
CA HIS A 218 2.21 -4.66 12.22
C HIS A 218 1.21 -4.80 11.06
N VAL A 219 0.93 -6.03 10.64
CA VAL A 219 0.00 -6.30 9.54
C VAL A 219 -1.41 -5.85 9.90
N LEU A 220 -1.88 -6.16 11.11
CA LEU A 220 -3.21 -5.71 11.53
C LEU A 220 -3.34 -4.18 11.49
N CYS A 221 -2.34 -3.44 11.98
CA CYS A 221 -2.36 -1.98 11.92
C CYS A 221 -2.29 -1.45 10.47
N HIS A 222 -1.53 -2.13 9.60
CA HIS A 222 -1.44 -1.81 8.18
C HIS A 222 -2.76 -2.05 7.44
N GLU A 223 -3.45 -3.15 7.70
CA GLU A 223 -4.73 -3.45 7.06
C GLU A 223 -5.89 -2.67 7.68
N ALA A 224 -5.88 -2.44 9.00
CA ALA A 224 -6.97 -1.78 9.73
C ALA A 224 -6.62 -0.32 10.08
N PHE A 225 -6.37 -0.05 11.35
CA PHE A 225 -6.08 1.27 11.90
C PHE A 225 -4.62 1.36 12.33
N PRO A 226 -3.88 2.44 12.02
CA PRO A 226 -4.26 3.60 11.22
C PRO A 226 -4.07 3.37 9.70
N GLY A 227 -3.96 2.13 9.23
CA GLY A 227 -3.64 1.82 7.83
C GLY A 227 -4.84 1.90 6.88
N HIS A 228 -4.99 0.90 6.00
CA HIS A 228 -5.93 0.94 4.88
C HIS A 228 -7.36 1.34 5.27
N GLN A 229 -7.94 0.76 6.33
CA GLN A 229 -9.30 1.11 6.75
C GLN A 229 -9.45 2.59 7.13
N THR A 230 -8.39 3.23 7.62
CA THR A 230 -8.44 4.65 8.04
C THR A 230 -8.54 5.61 6.87
N TYR A 231 -7.94 5.24 5.75
CA TYR A 231 -7.80 6.10 4.56
C TYR A 231 -8.64 5.63 3.35
N SER A 232 -9.48 4.60 3.52
CA SER A 232 -10.41 4.11 2.48
C SER A 232 -11.76 4.83 2.48
#